data_AF-A0AA37GXK7-F1
#
_entry.id   AF-A0AA37GXK7-F1
#
_cell.length_a   1.000
_cell.length_b   1.000
_cell.length_c   1.000
_cell.angle_alpha   90.00
_cell.angle_beta   90.00
_cell.angle_gamma   90.00
#
_symmetry.space_group_name_H-M   'P 1'
#
loop_
_entity.id
_entity.type
_entity.pdbx_description
1 polymer ?
#
loop_
_entity_poly.entity_id
_entity_poly.type
_entity_poly.pdbx_seq_one_letter_code
_entity_poly.pdbx_strand_id
1 'polypeptide(L)'
;MHGVAPFVPPPLRHKGRDEQGLSLQFWTDPTCESTIQVKLTVDALGSLGKLYMRYRTVFAAFPLLVVTLVLRKQFRVYDATGTFISFSESLDLCLRQSLPLMLLSLTFLSLSMTGSWSSGPGVFWHWRNTTSTTADFHSNDLLTGTQDPFFWFLTPLIGVVCIGVCAVLHYVTLALTQLLGIVYAWMALRPFGQARDERRRAQLPIFVASSPRRRMVTTAVLLFLVSTFIPHQFAYLVACLVQLFTVVRALRIASELKSGPNFDFYHYAHSILLLMLWVLPINLPILAVWIRNLAVHWLTPFSSHHNVLSIMPFILLVENLTTGKMVPRVTGRMKHLTSVLLFGTAIYAAIYGVSYAYMLHYLVNLIAAWLVVIHSTNDNWPLAGFSSIFENNHLEGRKRGKTP
;
A
#
# COMPACT_ATOMS: atom_id res chain seq x y z
N MET A 1 19.78 21.26 -24.01
CA MET A 1 20.15 20.22 -23.03
C MET A 1 18.88 19.54 -22.54
N HIS A 2 18.19 18.76 -23.37
CA HIS A 2 17.07 17.96 -22.91
C HIS A 2 17.38 16.52 -23.25
N GLY A 3 17.78 15.77 -22.21
CA GLY A 3 17.73 14.31 -22.28
C GLY A 3 16.31 13.86 -22.56
N VAL A 4 16.16 12.66 -23.09
CA VAL A 4 14.84 12.06 -23.33
C VAL A 4 14.07 12.07 -22.01
N ALA A 5 12.82 12.53 -22.04
CA ALA A 5 12.00 12.52 -20.84
C ALA A 5 11.70 11.05 -20.43
N PRO A 6 11.73 10.74 -19.13
CA PRO A 6 11.43 9.39 -18.67
C PRO A 6 10.01 9.00 -19.09
N PHE A 7 9.80 7.73 -19.43
CA PHE A 7 8.52 7.16 -19.86
C PHE A 7 7.97 7.74 -21.17
N VAL A 8 8.81 8.38 -22.00
CA VAL A 8 8.44 8.85 -23.35
C VAL A 8 9.04 7.90 -24.38
N PRO A 9 8.28 7.42 -25.38
CA PRO A 9 8.80 6.52 -26.40
C PRO A 9 9.95 7.17 -27.17
N PRO A 10 10.88 6.35 -27.71
CA PRO A 10 11.99 6.87 -28.49
C PRO A 10 11.50 7.61 -29.74
N PRO A 11 12.22 8.66 -30.19
CA PRO A 11 11.84 9.39 -31.39
C PRO A 11 11.87 8.48 -32.62
N LEU A 12 10.88 8.64 -33.51
CA LEU A 12 10.73 7.85 -34.75
C LEU A 12 11.94 7.95 -35.71
N ARG A 13 12.71 9.03 -35.60
CA ARG A 13 13.99 9.20 -36.30
C ARG A 13 15.14 8.99 -35.31
N HIS A 14 15.99 8.02 -35.59
CA HIS A 14 17.28 7.90 -34.94
C HIS A 14 18.11 9.15 -35.26
N LYS A 15 18.29 10.03 -34.26
CA LYS A 15 19.24 11.13 -34.35
C LYS A 15 20.66 10.55 -34.37
N GLY A 16 21.48 10.98 -35.33
CA GLY A 16 22.90 10.66 -35.35
C GLY A 16 23.59 11.14 -34.06
N ARG A 17 24.76 10.58 -33.73
CA ARG A 17 25.54 10.98 -32.54
C ARG A 17 25.82 12.50 -32.50
N ASP A 18 25.91 13.13 -33.67
CA ASP A 18 26.21 14.56 -33.82
C ASP A 18 24.98 15.48 -33.64
N GLU A 19 23.77 14.93 -33.58
CA GLU A 19 22.51 15.68 -33.38
C GLU A 19 22.00 15.63 -31.92
N GLN A 20 22.80 15.03 -31.03
CA GLN A 20 22.45 14.88 -29.61
C GLN A 20 23.07 16.03 -28.80
N GLY A 21 22.25 17.00 -28.38
CA GLY A 21 22.75 18.06 -27.50
C GLY A 21 21.94 19.36 -27.49
N LEU A 22 22.61 20.43 -27.07
CA LEU A 22 22.13 21.81 -27.17
C LEU A 22 22.72 22.43 -28.44
N SER A 23 21.88 22.68 -29.45
CA SER A 23 22.27 23.54 -30.57
C SER A 23 21.84 24.97 -30.24
N LEU A 24 22.81 25.89 -30.22
CA LEU A 24 22.57 27.32 -30.09
C LEU A 24 22.87 27.95 -31.44
N GLN A 25 21.86 28.52 -32.08
CA GLN A 25 22.01 29.25 -33.33
C GLN A 25 21.93 30.74 -33.02
N PHE A 26 22.98 31.47 -33.40
CA PHE A 26 23.06 32.92 -33.25
C PHE A 26 22.96 33.55 -34.63
N TRP A 27 22.18 34.62 -34.75
CA TRP A 27 22.11 35.46 -35.94
C TRP A 27 22.67 36.83 -35.56
N THR A 28 23.76 37.23 -36.21
CA THR A 28 24.43 38.52 -35.97
C THR A 28 24.58 39.30 -37.26
N ASP A 29 24.48 40.62 -37.15
CA ASP A 29 24.72 41.55 -38.26
C ASP A 29 26.22 41.56 -38.62
N PRO A 30 26.60 41.33 -39.89
CA PRO A 30 27.99 41.36 -40.33
C PRO A 30 28.64 42.76 -40.25
N THR A 31 27.85 43.83 -40.09
CA THR A 31 28.35 45.21 -40.09
C THR A 31 28.71 45.76 -38.70
N CYS A 32 28.38 45.02 -37.63
CA CYS A 32 28.56 45.47 -36.26
C CYS A 32 29.55 44.55 -35.51
N GLU A 33 30.72 45.07 -35.12
CA GLU A 33 31.72 44.34 -34.32
C GLU A 33 31.31 44.22 -32.83
N SER A 34 30.15 43.62 -32.57
CA SER A 34 29.73 43.31 -31.20
C SER A 34 30.17 41.90 -30.81
N THR A 35 30.87 41.75 -29.69
CA THR A 35 31.25 40.43 -29.16
C THR A 35 30.05 39.76 -28.48
N ILE A 36 29.72 38.53 -28.89
CA ILE A 36 28.67 37.74 -28.24
C ILE A 36 29.26 37.04 -27.02
N GLN A 37 28.78 37.37 -25.83
CA GLN A 37 29.14 36.64 -24.60
C GLN A 37 27.99 35.72 -24.17
N VAL A 38 28.23 34.41 -24.17
CA VAL A 38 27.26 33.40 -23.73
C VAL A 38 27.67 32.87 -22.36
N LYS A 39 26.82 33.06 -21.35
CA LYS A 39 27.03 32.51 -20.00
C LYS A 39 26.01 31.41 -19.72
N LEU A 40 26.45 30.15 -19.70
CA LEU A 40 25.63 29.02 -19.31
C LEU A 40 25.81 28.76 -17.80
N THR A 41 24.70 28.70 -17.06
CA THR A 41 24.71 28.37 -15.62
C THR A 41 23.77 27.20 -15.34
N VAL A 42 24.10 26.40 -14.33
CA VAL A 42 23.27 25.25 -13.93
C VAL A 42 22.36 25.69 -12.80
N ASP A 43 21.05 25.64 -13.03
CA ASP A 43 20.04 25.82 -11.99
C ASP A 43 19.77 24.47 -11.30
N ALA A 44 20.53 24.19 -10.25
CA ALA A 44 20.42 22.93 -9.51
C ALA A 44 19.05 22.78 -8.83
N LEU A 45 18.51 23.87 -8.26
CA LEU A 45 17.24 23.84 -7.52
C LEU A 45 16.06 23.64 -8.49
N GLY A 46 16.02 24.39 -9.59
CA GLY A 46 14.99 24.22 -10.62
C GLY A 46 15.10 22.86 -11.32
N SER A 47 16.32 22.31 -11.48
CA SER A 47 16.52 20.97 -12.02
C SER A 47 15.97 19.89 -11.07
N LEU A 48 16.23 20.01 -9.76
CA LEU A 48 15.69 19.09 -8.75
C LEU A 48 14.15 19.15 -8.70
N GLY A 49 13.56 20.34 -8.76
CA GLY A 49 12.10 20.51 -8.80
C GLY A 49 11.47 19.86 -10.04
N LYS A 50 12.09 20.01 -11.21
CA LYS A 50 11.65 19.34 -12.45
C LYS A 50 11.79 17.81 -12.37
N LEU A 51 12.84 17.33 -11.70
CA LEU A 51 13.05 15.89 -11.45
C LEU A 51 11.91 15.32 -10.59
N TYR A 52 11.56 16.00 -9.48
CA TYR A 52 10.45 15.58 -8.61
C TYR A 52 9.13 15.49 -9.39
N MET A 53 8.79 16.50 -10.19
CA MET A 53 7.54 16.50 -10.95
C MET A 53 7.45 15.34 -11.95
N ARG A 54 8.58 14.91 -12.51
CA ARG A 54 8.67 13.76 -13.44
C ARG A 54 8.57 12.41 -12.71
N TYR A 55 9.19 12.28 -11.54
CA TYR A 55 9.24 11.03 -10.77
C TYR A 55 8.25 10.97 -9.60
N ARG A 56 7.21 11.81 -9.57
CA ARG A 56 6.23 11.86 -8.47
C ARG A 56 5.58 10.50 -8.13
N THR A 57 5.34 9.65 -9.12
CA THR A 57 4.73 8.31 -8.92
C THR A 57 5.71 7.32 -8.29
N VAL A 58 7.02 7.56 -8.39
CA VAL A 58 8.05 6.78 -7.69
C VAL A 58 7.84 6.83 -6.18
N PHE A 59 7.43 7.98 -5.65
CA PHE A 59 7.11 8.14 -4.23
C PHE A 59 5.83 7.43 -3.79
N ALA A 60 5.05 6.85 -4.70
CA ALA A 60 3.99 5.91 -4.35
C ALA A 60 4.46 4.44 -4.49
N ALA A 61 5.28 4.15 -5.49
CA ALA A 61 5.69 2.79 -5.83
C ALA A 61 6.84 2.25 -4.97
N PHE A 62 7.97 2.96 -4.90
CA PHE A 62 9.16 2.49 -4.18
C PHE A 62 8.93 2.35 -2.67
N PRO A 63 8.18 3.24 -2.01
CA PRO A 63 7.82 3.02 -0.61
C PRO A 63 7.02 1.74 -0.37
N LEU A 64 6.16 1.32 -1.29
CA LEU A 64 5.48 0.02 -1.21
C LEU A 64 6.45 -1.16 -1.32
N LEU A 65 7.52 -1.06 -2.13
CA LEU A 65 8.62 -2.03 -2.09
C LEU A 65 9.25 -2.10 -0.69
N VAL A 66 9.57 -0.97 -0.06
CA VAL A 66 10.20 -0.95 1.26
C VAL A 66 9.27 -1.58 2.29
N VAL A 67 8.01 -1.13 2.37
CA VAL A 67 7.05 -1.59 3.39
C VAL A 67 6.72 -3.07 3.24
N THR A 68 6.55 -3.57 2.01
CA THR A 68 6.27 -5.01 1.78
C THR A 68 7.47 -5.90 2.11
N LEU A 69 8.71 -5.44 1.87
CA LEU A 69 9.92 -6.15 2.31
C LEU A 69 10.06 -6.17 3.83
N VAL A 70 9.80 -5.04 4.50
CA VAL A 70 9.79 -4.95 5.97
C VAL A 70 8.73 -5.88 6.56
N LEU A 71 7.51 -5.87 6.02
CA LEU A 71 6.45 -6.80 6.43
C LEU A 71 6.84 -8.27 6.19
N ARG A 72 7.46 -8.58 5.04
CA ARG A 72 7.96 -9.94 4.75
C ARG A 72 8.95 -10.39 5.81
N LYS A 73 9.86 -9.51 6.24
CA LYS A 73 10.82 -9.81 7.29
C LYS A 73 10.14 -9.97 8.66
N GLN A 74 9.15 -9.14 8.99
CA GLN A 74 8.35 -9.29 10.22
C GLN A 74 7.64 -10.64 10.26
N PHE A 75 6.94 -11.04 9.21
CA PHE A 75 6.27 -12.35 9.14
C PHE A 75 7.26 -13.51 9.23
N ARG A 76 8.44 -13.41 8.58
CA ARG A 76 9.48 -14.46 8.67
C ARG A 76 9.99 -14.65 10.10
N VAL A 77 10.21 -13.54 10.82
CA VAL A 77 10.64 -13.57 12.22
C VAL A 77 9.51 -14.11 13.08
N TYR A 78 8.29 -13.61 12.93
CA TYR A 78 7.11 -14.07 13.66
C TYR A 78 6.84 -15.57 13.52
N ASP A 79 6.93 -16.10 12.30
CA ASP A 79 6.76 -17.54 12.08
C ASP A 79 7.88 -18.36 12.74
N ALA A 80 9.10 -17.82 12.86
CA ALA A 80 10.23 -18.51 13.48
C ALA A 80 10.25 -18.41 15.01
N THR A 81 10.15 -17.21 15.57
CA THR A 81 10.31 -16.92 17.01
C THR A 81 8.98 -16.90 17.75
N GLY A 82 7.90 -16.48 17.09
CA GLY A 82 6.58 -16.28 17.70
C GLY A 82 6.32 -14.90 18.24
N THR A 83 7.31 -14.03 18.15
CA THR A 83 7.22 -12.62 18.52
C THR A 83 7.13 -11.77 17.26
N PHE A 84 6.22 -10.80 17.26
CA PHE A 84 6.05 -9.90 16.12
C PHE A 84 6.85 -8.62 16.38
N ILE A 85 8.05 -8.58 15.83
CA ILE A 85 8.98 -7.47 16.01
C ILE A 85 8.41 -6.14 15.51
N SER A 86 8.92 -5.04 16.04
CA SER A 86 8.52 -3.69 15.63
C SER A 86 8.89 -3.39 14.18
N PHE A 87 8.22 -2.41 13.57
CA PHE A 87 8.50 -2.00 12.20
C PHE A 87 9.93 -1.45 12.04
N SER A 88 10.41 -0.65 13.00
CA SER A 88 11.76 -0.08 13.00
C SER A 88 12.86 -1.16 13.11
N GLU A 89 12.66 -2.16 13.97
CA GLU A 89 13.58 -3.29 14.09
C GLU A 89 13.64 -4.11 12.80
N SER A 90 12.50 -4.40 12.19
CA SER A 90 12.46 -5.09 10.90
C SER A 90 13.10 -4.25 9.79
N LEU A 91 12.92 -2.92 9.81
CA LEU A 91 13.57 -2.01 8.88
C LEU A 91 15.10 -2.05 9.03
N ASP A 92 15.66 -2.02 10.25
CA ASP A 92 17.10 -2.15 10.48
C ASP A 92 17.65 -3.47 9.92
N LEU A 93 16.96 -4.58 10.18
CA LEU A 93 17.33 -5.88 9.63
C LEU A 93 17.26 -5.91 8.08
N CYS A 94 16.30 -5.20 7.50
CA CYS A 94 16.17 -5.09 6.05
C CYS A 94 17.26 -4.21 5.44
N LEU A 95 17.68 -3.13 6.12
CA LEU A 95 18.73 -2.21 5.67
C LEU A 95 20.10 -2.87 5.61
N ARG A 96 20.37 -3.82 6.50
CA ARG A 96 21.65 -4.54 6.53
C ARG A 96 21.81 -5.57 5.40
N GLN A 97 20.71 -6.08 4.83
CA GLN A 97 20.78 -7.21 3.90
C GLN A 97 19.83 -7.08 2.70
N SER A 98 18.51 -7.09 2.89
CA SER A 98 17.58 -7.24 1.78
C SER A 98 17.44 -6.00 0.91
N LEU A 99 17.37 -4.81 1.50
CA LEU A 99 17.23 -3.55 0.76
C LEU A 99 18.47 -3.22 -0.09
N PRO A 100 19.71 -3.28 0.42
CA PRO A 100 20.88 -3.00 -0.42
C PRO A 100 21.02 -4.00 -1.56
N LEU A 101 20.76 -5.30 -1.32
CA LEU A 101 20.77 -6.32 -2.37
C LEU A 101 19.68 -6.06 -3.43
N MET A 102 18.47 -5.68 -3.02
CA MET A 102 17.39 -5.35 -3.95
C MET A 102 17.72 -4.10 -4.77
N LEU A 103 18.21 -3.03 -4.15
CA LEU A 103 18.60 -1.81 -4.87
C LEU A 103 19.72 -2.10 -5.87
N LEU A 104 20.73 -2.87 -5.47
CA LEU A 104 21.81 -3.32 -6.36
C LEU A 104 21.26 -4.17 -7.53
N SER A 105 20.33 -5.09 -7.27
CA SER A 105 19.72 -5.87 -8.36
C SER A 105 18.93 -5.00 -9.34
N LEU A 106 18.25 -3.97 -8.82
CA LEU A 106 17.49 -3.01 -9.64
C LEU A 106 18.41 -2.06 -10.41
N THR A 107 19.58 -1.70 -9.88
CA THR A 107 20.58 -0.92 -10.64
C THR A 107 21.16 -1.74 -11.78
N PHE A 108 21.50 -3.01 -11.54
CA PHE A 108 21.96 -3.91 -12.60
C PHE A 108 20.88 -4.16 -13.64
N LEU A 109 19.62 -4.31 -13.23
CA LEU A 109 18.48 -4.41 -14.15
C LEU A 109 18.34 -3.13 -14.99
N SER A 110 18.41 -1.95 -14.35
CA SER A 110 18.36 -0.67 -15.07
C SER A 110 19.49 -0.53 -16.09
N LEU A 111 20.70 -1.00 -15.76
CA LEU A 111 21.84 -0.98 -16.67
C LEU A 111 21.69 -1.97 -17.83
N SER A 112 21.16 -3.17 -17.59
CA SER A 112 21.00 -4.20 -18.63
C SER A 112 19.92 -3.85 -19.66
N MET A 113 18.93 -3.06 -19.26
CA MET A 113 17.85 -2.60 -20.13
C MET A 113 18.28 -1.57 -21.19
N THR A 114 19.44 -0.94 -21.00
CA THR A 114 20.05 0.03 -21.93
C THR A 114 20.37 -0.55 -23.32
N GLY A 115 20.39 -1.89 -23.47
CA GLY A 115 21.06 -2.54 -24.59
C GLY A 115 20.21 -3.22 -25.67
N SER A 116 19.09 -3.89 -25.36
CA SER A 116 18.38 -4.75 -26.34
C SER A 116 17.24 -5.53 -25.69
N TRP A 117 16.16 -4.86 -25.27
CA TRP A 117 14.89 -5.55 -25.01
C TRP A 117 13.89 -5.10 -26.06
N SER A 118 14.12 -5.48 -27.32
CA SER A 118 13.16 -5.36 -28.43
C SER A 118 12.00 -6.36 -28.32
N SER A 119 11.81 -6.99 -27.16
CA SER A 119 10.85 -8.05 -26.93
C SER A 119 10.53 -8.12 -25.43
N GLY A 120 9.62 -7.26 -24.98
CA GLY A 120 9.05 -7.37 -23.65
C GLY A 120 8.32 -8.72 -23.43
N PRO A 121 7.87 -9.02 -22.20
CA PRO A 121 7.20 -10.28 -21.85
C PRO A 121 5.80 -10.46 -22.48
N GLY A 122 5.39 -9.60 -23.42
CA GLY A 122 4.24 -9.83 -24.30
C GLY A 122 4.38 -11.08 -25.19
N VAL A 123 5.60 -11.62 -25.32
CA VAL A 123 5.89 -12.88 -26.01
C VAL A 123 5.25 -14.10 -25.33
N PHE A 124 4.90 -14.02 -24.03
CA PHE A 124 4.25 -15.17 -23.37
C PHE A 124 2.79 -15.38 -23.82
N TRP A 125 2.17 -14.39 -24.50
CA TRP A 125 0.73 -14.43 -24.84
C TRP A 125 0.39 -14.22 -26.31
N HIS A 126 1.34 -13.86 -27.18
CA HIS A 126 1.04 -13.63 -28.60
C HIS A 126 1.93 -14.44 -29.54
N TRP A 127 1.48 -15.66 -29.86
CA TRP A 127 1.90 -16.38 -31.07
C TRP A 127 1.22 -15.75 -32.28
N ARG A 128 1.80 -14.69 -32.86
CA ARG A 128 1.50 -14.29 -34.23
C ARG A 128 2.75 -13.71 -34.88
N ASN A 129 3.12 -14.35 -36.00
CA ASN A 129 4.04 -13.83 -37.02
C ASN A 129 3.89 -12.33 -37.21
N THR A 130 4.97 -11.57 -37.05
CA THR A 130 5.13 -10.31 -37.79
C THR A 130 6.60 -9.91 -37.92
N THR A 131 7.10 -10.12 -39.13
CA THR A 131 8.07 -9.24 -39.78
C THR A 131 7.59 -7.78 -39.70
N SER A 132 8.33 -6.90 -39.03
CA SER A 132 8.55 -5.49 -39.41
C SER A 132 9.23 -4.72 -38.26
N THR A 133 10.11 -3.80 -38.64
CA THR A 133 10.79 -2.80 -37.82
C THR A 133 9.80 -1.77 -37.25
N THR A 134 8.89 -2.19 -36.40
CA THR A 134 7.98 -1.28 -35.68
C THR A 134 8.66 -0.80 -34.40
N ALA A 135 8.82 0.52 -34.26
CA ALA A 135 9.37 1.15 -33.05
C ALA A 135 8.64 0.62 -31.80
N ASP A 136 9.39 0.08 -30.84
CA ASP A 136 8.83 -0.48 -29.60
C ASP A 136 8.49 0.64 -28.62
N PHE A 137 7.20 1.00 -28.58
CA PHE A 137 6.66 2.08 -27.75
C PHE A 137 6.64 1.75 -26.25
N HIS A 138 6.83 0.48 -25.86
CA HIS A 138 6.81 0.04 -24.45
C HIS A 138 8.20 -0.07 -23.81
N SER A 139 9.26 0.22 -24.57
CA SER A 139 10.65 0.07 -24.13
C SER A 139 11.03 0.96 -22.92
N ASN A 140 10.29 2.04 -22.67
CA ASN A 140 10.53 2.99 -21.56
C ASN A 140 9.54 2.86 -20.41
N ASP A 141 8.75 1.79 -20.33
CA ASP A 141 7.74 1.61 -19.28
C ASP A 141 8.31 1.00 -17.98
N LEU A 142 9.61 0.67 -17.91
CA LEU A 142 10.19 -0.04 -16.77
C LEU A 142 11.02 0.88 -15.84
N LEU A 143 10.87 0.67 -14.52
CA LEU A 143 11.76 1.13 -13.45
C LEU A 143 11.95 2.66 -13.34
N THR A 144 12.88 3.23 -14.11
CA THR A 144 13.15 4.68 -14.22
C THR A 144 12.67 5.29 -15.54
N GLY A 145 12.29 4.45 -16.50
CA GLY A 145 11.78 4.88 -17.80
C GLY A 145 12.80 5.59 -18.68
N THR A 146 14.10 5.40 -18.43
CA THR A 146 15.20 5.97 -19.21
C THR A 146 16.15 4.89 -19.70
N GLN A 147 16.56 4.96 -20.97
CA GLN A 147 17.54 4.04 -21.56
C GLN A 147 18.99 4.51 -21.42
N ASP A 148 19.24 5.73 -20.94
CA ASP A 148 20.61 6.25 -20.85
C ASP A 148 21.35 5.65 -19.64
N PRO A 149 22.50 4.97 -19.83
CA PRO A 149 23.22 4.30 -18.74
C PRO A 149 23.87 5.32 -17.78
N PHE A 150 23.96 6.59 -18.19
CA PHE A 150 24.40 7.69 -17.34
C PHE A 150 23.54 7.84 -16.06
N PHE A 151 22.25 7.51 -16.12
CA PHE A 151 21.32 7.65 -14.99
C PHE A 151 21.31 6.44 -14.04
N TRP A 152 22.33 5.57 -14.07
CA TRP A 152 22.43 4.40 -13.19
C TRP A 152 22.33 4.74 -11.69
N PHE A 153 22.82 5.92 -11.29
CA PHE A 153 22.80 6.39 -9.90
C PHE A 153 21.40 6.82 -9.42
N LEU A 154 20.44 6.97 -10.34
CA LEU A 154 19.10 7.44 -10.01
C LEU A 154 18.31 6.40 -9.20
N THR A 155 18.37 5.13 -9.59
CA THR A 155 17.71 4.01 -8.88
C THR A 155 18.13 3.87 -7.41
N PRO A 156 19.43 3.84 -7.05
CA PRO A 156 19.84 3.74 -5.66
C PRO A 156 19.54 5.04 -4.89
N LEU A 157 19.67 6.20 -5.53
CA LEU A 157 19.30 7.49 -4.92
C LEU A 157 17.80 7.52 -4.55
N ILE A 158 16.94 7.17 -5.50
CA ILE A 158 15.49 7.02 -5.28
C ILE A 158 15.22 6.05 -4.14
N GLY A 159 15.90 4.90 -4.13
CA GLY A 159 15.76 3.90 -3.08
C GLY A 159 16.07 4.46 -1.69
N VAL A 160 17.22 5.12 -1.53
CA VAL A 160 17.64 5.73 -0.26
C VAL A 160 16.65 6.81 0.19
N VAL A 161 16.22 7.68 -0.72
CA VAL A 161 15.22 8.71 -0.41
C VAL A 161 13.90 8.07 0.03
N CYS A 162 13.41 7.06 -0.69
CA CYS A 162 12.15 6.38 -0.35
C CYS A 162 12.22 5.64 0.98
N ILE A 163 13.37 5.04 1.33
CA ILE A 163 13.63 4.47 2.65
C ILE A 163 13.50 5.56 3.74
N GLY A 164 14.13 6.72 3.52
CA GLY A 164 14.04 7.87 4.42
C GLY A 164 12.59 8.34 4.60
N VAL A 165 11.84 8.49 3.51
CA VAL A 165 10.41 8.87 3.57
C VAL A 165 9.58 7.81 4.31
N CYS A 166 9.84 6.52 4.12
CA CYS A 166 9.20 5.45 4.89
C CYS A 166 9.48 5.54 6.38
N ALA A 167 10.73 5.82 6.76
CA ALA A 167 11.12 6.02 8.16
C ALA A 167 10.42 7.25 8.76
N VAL A 168 10.39 8.38 8.04
CA VAL A 168 9.69 9.58 8.47
C VAL A 168 8.20 9.31 8.65
N LEU A 169 7.52 8.68 7.69
CA LEU A 169 6.10 8.32 7.82
C LEU A 169 5.86 7.38 9.00
N HIS A 170 6.76 6.43 9.25
CA HIS A 170 6.71 5.57 10.42
C HIS A 170 6.77 6.37 11.73
N TYR A 171 7.71 7.30 11.88
CA TYR A 171 7.79 8.15 13.08
C TYR A 171 6.61 9.11 13.22
N VAL A 172 6.13 9.69 12.11
CA VAL A 172 4.92 10.54 12.10
C VAL A 172 3.70 9.76 12.57
N THR A 173 3.51 8.54 12.08
CA THR A 173 2.38 7.69 12.51
C THR A 173 2.51 7.25 13.97
N LEU A 174 3.72 6.99 14.48
CA LEU A 174 3.95 6.75 15.90
C LEU A 174 3.61 7.98 16.76
N ALA A 175 4.07 9.17 16.36
CA ALA A 175 3.75 10.41 17.06
C ALA A 175 2.24 10.67 17.06
N LEU A 176 1.58 10.43 15.92
CA LEU A 176 0.13 10.57 15.78
C LEU A 176 -0.63 9.58 16.68
N THR A 177 -0.26 8.29 16.70
CA THR A 177 -0.95 7.29 17.53
C THR A 177 -0.73 7.54 19.02
N GLN A 178 0.45 8.02 19.41
CA GLN A 178 0.73 8.43 20.79
C GLN A 178 -0.10 9.66 21.19
N LEU A 179 -0.15 10.70 20.36
CA LEU A 179 -0.94 11.90 20.62
C LEU A 179 -2.43 11.57 20.74
N LEU A 180 -2.98 10.79 19.81
CA LEU A 180 -4.36 10.31 19.87
C LEU A 180 -4.60 9.42 21.10
N GLY A 181 -3.62 8.61 21.50
CA GLY A 181 -3.69 7.80 22.72
C GLY A 181 -3.74 8.63 24.01
N ILE A 182 -2.98 9.73 24.07
CA ILE A 182 -3.02 10.70 25.18
C ILE A 182 -4.39 11.39 25.22
N VAL A 183 -4.88 11.87 24.07
CA VAL A 183 -6.20 12.51 23.96
C VAL A 183 -7.31 11.53 24.38
N TYR A 184 -7.24 10.28 23.94
CA TYR A 184 -8.17 9.22 24.35
C TYR A 184 -8.15 8.99 25.86
N ALA A 185 -6.96 8.90 26.47
CA ALA A 185 -6.82 8.75 27.92
C ALA A 185 -7.37 9.96 28.67
N TRP A 186 -7.10 11.17 28.20
CA TRP A 186 -7.60 12.40 28.81
C TRP A 186 -9.13 12.49 28.76
N MET A 187 -9.74 12.09 27.63
CA MET A 187 -11.20 12.00 27.51
C MET A 187 -11.78 10.92 28.44
N ALA A 188 -11.12 9.77 28.55
CA ALA A 188 -11.53 8.69 29.46
C ALA A 188 -11.37 9.04 30.95
N LEU A 189 -10.41 9.92 31.27
CA LEU A 189 -10.15 10.40 32.63
C LEU A 189 -11.08 11.55 33.07
N ARG A 190 -11.96 12.09 32.19
CA ARG A 190 -12.98 13.05 32.64
C ARG A 190 -13.97 12.33 33.58
N PRO A 191 -14.01 12.69 34.88
CA PRO A 191 -14.83 11.98 35.84
C PRO A 191 -16.27 12.46 35.70
N PHE A 192 -17.07 11.77 34.88
CA PHE A 192 -18.50 11.70 35.17
C PHE A 192 -18.64 10.72 36.34
N GLY A 193 -18.91 11.26 37.52
CA GLY A 193 -18.57 10.66 38.81
C GLY A 193 -19.05 9.22 39.03
N GLN A 194 -18.12 8.34 39.41
CA GLN A 194 -18.32 7.28 40.39
C GLN A 194 -16.99 6.57 40.67
N ALA A 195 -16.39 6.90 41.82
CA ALA A 195 -15.20 6.26 42.37
C ALA A 195 -15.45 4.82 42.89
N ARG A 196 -16.46 4.11 42.36
CA ARG A 196 -16.86 2.77 42.83
C ARG A 196 -16.64 1.67 41.79
N ASP A 197 -16.16 2.02 40.59
CA ASP A 197 -16.11 1.11 39.42
C ASP A 197 -14.70 0.68 38.99
N GLU A 198 -13.67 0.83 39.84
CA GLU A 198 -12.30 0.40 39.50
C GLU A 198 -12.20 -1.11 39.27
N ARG A 199 -13.00 -1.92 39.98
CA ARG A 199 -13.05 -3.38 39.80
C ARG A 199 -13.85 -3.82 38.57
N ARG A 200 -14.74 -2.94 38.07
CA ARG A 200 -15.60 -3.18 36.89
C ARG A 200 -14.95 -2.68 35.59
N ARG A 201 -14.10 -1.65 35.66
CA ARG A 201 -13.27 -1.16 34.54
C ARG A 201 -12.22 -2.17 34.08
N ALA A 202 -11.72 -3.02 34.99
CA ALA A 202 -10.87 -4.16 34.65
C ALA A 202 -11.60 -5.26 33.81
N GLN A 203 -12.93 -5.17 33.66
CA GLN A 203 -13.77 -6.20 33.06
C GLN A 203 -14.61 -5.72 31.87
N LEU A 204 -14.50 -4.45 31.46
CA LEU A 204 -15.11 -4.02 30.21
C LEU A 204 -14.25 -4.51 29.05
N PRO A 205 -14.76 -5.35 28.13
CA PRO A 205 -13.98 -5.79 26.97
C PRO A 205 -13.67 -4.56 26.11
N ILE A 206 -12.44 -4.06 26.21
CA ILE A 206 -11.97 -2.83 25.56
C ILE A 206 -12.07 -2.98 24.04
N PHE A 207 -11.94 -4.20 23.51
CA PHE A 207 -12.49 -4.57 22.21
C PHE A 207 -13.91 -5.09 22.39
N VAL A 208 -14.91 -4.28 22.02
CA VAL A 208 -16.31 -4.72 22.04
C VAL A 208 -16.43 -5.97 21.17
N ALA A 209 -16.59 -7.12 21.81
CA ALA A 209 -16.92 -8.36 21.13
C ALA A 209 -18.36 -8.25 20.59
N SER A 210 -18.55 -7.52 19.49
CA SER A 210 -19.81 -7.56 18.76
C SER A 210 -20.09 -9.01 18.36
N SER A 211 -21.33 -9.45 18.50
CA SER A 211 -21.70 -10.82 18.12
C SER A 211 -21.33 -11.07 16.65
N PRO A 212 -20.86 -12.29 16.29
CA PRO A 212 -20.48 -12.61 14.92
C PRO A 212 -21.63 -12.40 13.92
N ARG A 213 -22.88 -12.51 14.39
CA ARG A 213 -24.09 -12.18 13.61
C ARG A 213 -24.21 -10.69 13.32
N ARG A 214 -24.04 -9.83 14.32
CA ARG A 214 -24.11 -8.37 14.14
C ARG A 214 -23.01 -7.87 13.21
N ARG A 215 -21.82 -8.48 13.32
CA ARG A 215 -20.66 -8.27 12.45
C ARG A 215 -20.94 -8.59 10.99
N MET A 216 -21.39 -9.81 10.72
CA MET A 216 -21.75 -10.24 9.38
C MET A 216 -22.82 -9.32 8.76
N VAL A 217 -23.81 -8.91 9.56
CA VAL A 217 -24.84 -7.96 9.11
C VAL A 217 -24.25 -6.57 8.85
N THR A 218 -23.44 -6.01 9.74
CA THR A 218 -22.82 -4.69 9.52
C THR A 218 -21.89 -4.67 8.33
N THR A 219 -21.11 -5.73 8.13
CA THR A 219 -20.20 -5.87 7.00
C THR A 219 -20.97 -6.10 5.70
N ALA A 220 -22.04 -6.89 5.72
CA ALA A 220 -22.93 -7.05 4.56
C ALA A 220 -23.63 -5.74 4.17
N VAL A 221 -24.14 -4.98 5.15
CA VAL A 221 -24.74 -3.65 4.91
C VAL A 221 -23.70 -2.66 4.38
N LEU A 222 -22.50 -2.64 4.94
CA LEU A 222 -21.41 -1.78 4.46
C LEU A 222 -21.01 -2.13 3.03
N LEU A 223 -20.82 -3.42 2.71
CA LEU A 223 -20.49 -3.87 1.37
C LEU A 223 -21.61 -3.57 0.37
N PHE A 224 -22.87 -3.73 0.79
CA PHE A 224 -24.03 -3.34 -0.02
C PHE A 224 -24.02 -1.84 -0.31
N LEU A 225 -23.76 -1.00 0.70
CA LEU A 225 -23.68 0.45 0.56
C LEU A 225 -22.55 0.89 -0.40
N VAL A 226 -21.38 0.22 -0.32
CA VAL A 226 -20.25 0.46 -1.23
C VAL A 226 -20.54 -0.04 -2.65
N SER A 227 -21.32 -1.12 -2.78
CA SER A 227 -21.74 -1.62 -4.08
C SER A 227 -22.75 -0.71 -4.78
N THR A 228 -23.52 0.09 -4.04
CA THR A 228 -24.70 0.81 -4.57
C THR A 228 -24.55 2.32 -4.59
N PHE A 229 -23.96 2.92 -3.54
CA PHE A 229 -23.97 4.38 -3.36
C PHE A 229 -22.58 5.00 -3.22
N ILE A 230 -21.62 4.27 -2.63
CA ILE A 230 -20.35 4.84 -2.17
C ILE A 230 -19.17 4.27 -2.96
N PRO A 231 -18.29 5.09 -3.57
CA PRO A 231 -17.08 4.57 -4.21
C PRO A 231 -16.18 3.84 -3.22
N HIS A 232 -15.57 2.74 -3.67
CA HIS A 232 -14.70 1.93 -2.82
C HIS A 232 -13.48 2.71 -2.28
N GLN A 233 -13.06 3.79 -2.95
CA GLN A 233 -12.00 4.68 -2.47
C GLN A 233 -12.39 5.41 -1.18
N PHE A 234 -13.66 5.80 -1.03
CA PHE A 234 -14.16 6.38 0.22
C PHE A 234 -14.20 5.33 1.33
N ALA A 235 -14.68 4.12 1.02
CA ALA A 235 -14.68 3.02 1.97
C ALA A 235 -13.26 2.67 2.44
N TYR A 236 -12.26 2.75 1.55
CA TYR A 236 -10.85 2.59 1.89
C TYR A 236 -10.36 3.66 2.87
N LEU A 237 -10.72 4.94 2.64
CA LEU A 237 -10.39 6.03 3.57
C LEU A 237 -10.99 5.77 4.95
N VAL A 238 -12.27 5.37 5.01
CA VAL A 238 -12.93 5.01 6.28
C VAL A 238 -12.23 3.82 6.95
N ALA A 239 -11.85 2.79 6.20
CA ALA A 239 -11.10 1.66 6.71
C ALA A 239 -9.74 2.06 7.30
N CYS A 240 -9.00 2.98 6.65
CA CYS A 240 -7.76 3.55 7.19
C CYS A 240 -7.99 4.29 8.51
N LEU A 241 -9.07 5.08 8.62
CA LEU A 241 -9.42 5.79 9.86
C LEU A 241 -9.78 4.81 10.99
N VAL A 242 -10.59 3.79 10.70
CA VAL A 242 -10.94 2.74 11.66
C VAL A 242 -9.68 1.97 12.10
N GLN A 243 -8.77 1.67 11.17
CA GLN A 243 -7.50 1.03 11.48
C GLN A 243 -6.61 1.93 12.37
N LEU A 244 -6.56 3.24 12.12
CA LEU A 244 -5.83 4.19 12.96
C LEU A 244 -6.35 4.15 14.40
N PHE A 245 -7.66 4.23 14.61
CA PHE A 245 -8.26 4.11 15.95
C PHE A 245 -8.02 2.74 16.59
N THR A 246 -7.98 1.68 15.78
CA THR A 246 -7.67 0.32 16.25
C THR A 246 -6.24 0.23 16.76
N VAL A 247 -5.27 0.82 16.04
CA VAL A 247 -3.87 0.89 16.49
C VAL A 247 -3.73 1.73 17.76
N VAL A 248 -4.43 2.86 17.87
CA VAL A 248 -4.45 3.68 19.11
C VAL A 248 -4.97 2.86 20.30
N ARG A 249 -6.06 2.11 20.13
CA ARG A 249 -6.60 1.23 21.17
C ARG A 249 -5.62 0.10 21.52
N ALA A 250 -5.01 -0.52 20.51
CA ALA A 250 -3.99 -1.55 20.70
C ALA A 250 -2.78 -1.03 21.50
N LEU A 251 -2.31 0.18 21.20
CA LEU A 251 -1.22 0.84 21.93
C LEU A 251 -1.57 1.06 23.41
N ARG A 252 -2.78 1.54 23.69
CA ARG A 252 -3.26 1.75 25.07
C ARG A 252 -3.28 0.44 25.85
N ILE A 253 -3.85 -0.61 25.27
CA ILE A 253 -3.92 -1.95 25.87
C ILE A 253 -2.52 -2.50 26.14
N ALA A 254 -1.62 -2.40 25.16
CA ALA A 254 -0.24 -2.84 25.32
C ALA A 254 0.49 -2.06 26.43
N SER A 255 0.26 -0.74 26.53
CA SER A 255 0.85 0.11 27.57
C SER A 255 0.33 -0.18 28.98
N GLU A 256 -0.93 -0.57 29.11
CA GLU A 256 -1.60 -0.83 30.40
C GLU A 256 -1.32 -2.25 30.90
N LEU A 257 -1.44 -3.26 30.05
CA LEU A 257 -1.26 -4.67 30.43
C LEU A 257 0.20 -5.14 30.38
N LYS A 258 1.09 -4.42 29.67
CA LYS A 258 2.53 -4.71 29.54
C LYS A 258 2.89 -6.17 29.22
N SER A 259 2.00 -6.89 28.54
CA SER A 259 2.20 -8.29 28.20
C SER A 259 2.72 -8.45 26.77
N GLY A 260 3.67 -9.37 26.55
CA GLY A 260 4.23 -9.70 25.23
C GLY A 260 3.20 -9.81 24.07
N PRO A 261 2.13 -10.63 24.17
CA PRO A 261 1.19 -10.81 23.06
C PRO A 261 0.41 -9.54 22.67
N ASN A 262 0.20 -8.62 23.63
CA ASN A 262 -0.45 -7.34 23.34
C ASN A 262 0.48 -6.39 22.57
N PHE A 263 1.80 -6.45 22.83
CA PHE A 263 2.79 -5.74 22.02
C PHE A 263 2.92 -6.35 20.63
N ASP A 264 2.91 -7.69 20.51
CA ASP A 264 2.92 -8.36 19.21
C ASP A 264 1.72 -7.94 18.34
N PHE A 265 0.52 -7.90 18.92
CA PHE A 265 -0.68 -7.42 18.24
C PHE A 265 -0.57 -5.94 17.84
N TYR A 266 -0.06 -5.07 18.73
CA TYR A 266 0.16 -3.66 18.42
C TYR A 266 1.14 -3.47 17.25
N HIS A 267 2.28 -4.16 17.26
CA HIS A 267 3.26 -4.09 16.19
C HIS A 267 2.69 -4.59 14.85
N TYR A 268 1.89 -5.65 14.88
CA TYR A 268 1.18 -6.15 13.71
C TYR A 268 0.17 -5.12 13.15
N ALA A 269 -0.72 -4.61 14.00
CA ALA A 269 -1.73 -3.63 13.59
C ALA A 269 -1.09 -2.34 13.06
N HIS A 270 0.02 -1.90 13.66
CA HIS A 270 0.79 -0.74 13.21
C HIS A 270 1.43 -0.95 11.84
N SER A 271 2.03 -2.11 11.60
CA SER A 271 2.61 -2.43 10.28
C SER A 271 1.55 -2.54 9.18
N ILE A 272 0.36 -3.08 9.49
CA ILE A 272 -0.76 -3.10 8.54
C ILE A 272 -1.29 -1.68 8.27
N LEU A 273 -1.35 -0.81 9.28
CA LEU A 273 -1.70 0.61 9.08
C LEU A 273 -0.70 1.30 8.13
N LEU A 274 0.60 1.07 8.30
CA LEU A 274 1.62 1.63 7.40
C LEU A 274 1.45 1.14 5.95
N LEU A 275 1.16 -0.14 5.76
CA LEU A 275 0.84 -0.68 4.43
C LEU A 275 -0.38 0.01 3.84
N MET A 276 -1.44 0.20 4.63
CA MET A 276 -2.66 0.84 4.18
C MET A 276 -2.45 2.33 3.83
N LEU A 277 -1.64 3.04 4.61
CA LEU A 277 -1.31 4.45 4.37
C LEU A 277 -0.52 4.65 3.08
N TRP A 278 0.31 3.70 2.66
CA TRP A 278 1.05 3.81 1.40
C TRP A 278 0.21 3.58 0.14
N VAL A 279 -0.90 2.87 0.27
CA VAL A 279 -1.88 2.72 -0.82
C VAL A 279 -2.84 3.92 -0.89
N LEU A 280 -3.04 4.64 0.22
CA LEU A 280 -3.97 5.77 0.31
C LEU A 280 -3.74 6.87 -0.74
N PRO A 281 -2.51 7.33 -1.05
CA PRO A 281 -2.24 8.33 -2.08
C PRO A 281 -2.71 7.95 -3.48
N ILE A 282 -2.87 6.66 -3.78
CA ILE A 282 -3.38 6.18 -5.07
C ILE A 282 -4.90 6.42 -5.16
N ASN A 283 -5.60 6.28 -4.02
CA ASN A 283 -7.06 6.41 -3.92
C ASN A 283 -7.53 7.86 -3.73
N LEU A 284 -6.72 8.73 -3.11
CA LEU A 284 -7.10 10.11 -2.80
C LEU A 284 -7.43 10.98 -4.04
N PRO A 285 -6.69 10.95 -5.16
CA PRO A 285 -7.03 11.75 -6.34
C PRO A 285 -8.37 11.36 -6.94
N ILE A 286 -8.66 10.06 -7.00
CA ILE A 286 -9.94 9.54 -7.52
C ILE A 286 -11.09 9.99 -6.62
N LEU A 287 -10.88 9.91 -5.29
CA LEU A 287 -11.84 10.39 -4.31
C LEU A 287 -12.08 11.90 -4.43
N ALA A 288 -11.03 12.71 -4.61
CA ALA A 288 -11.14 14.15 -4.74
C ALA A 288 -11.95 14.56 -5.98
N VAL A 289 -11.73 13.90 -7.12
CA VAL A 289 -12.53 14.09 -8.34
C VAL A 289 -13.98 13.70 -8.09
N TRP A 290 -14.22 12.58 -7.40
CA TRP A 290 -15.58 12.16 -7.05
C TRP A 290 -16.29 13.17 -6.14
N ILE A 291 -15.64 13.68 -5.09
CA ILE A 291 -16.22 14.70 -4.18
C ILE A 291 -16.55 15.98 -4.96
N ARG A 292 -15.64 16.45 -5.82
CA ARG A 292 -15.88 17.63 -6.66
C ARG A 292 -17.09 17.42 -7.57
N ASN A 293 -17.20 16.26 -8.20
CA ASN A 293 -18.29 15.95 -9.12
C ASN A 293 -19.62 15.79 -8.38
N LEU A 294 -19.62 15.21 -7.19
CA LEU A 294 -20.79 15.13 -6.32
C LEU A 294 -21.30 16.53 -5.92
N ALA A 295 -20.38 17.46 -5.65
CA ALA A 295 -20.72 18.84 -5.31
C ALA A 295 -21.30 19.63 -6.50
N VAL A 296 -20.92 19.31 -7.74
CA VAL A 296 -21.36 20.03 -8.96
C VAL A 296 -22.59 19.39 -9.62
N HIS A 297 -22.66 18.05 -9.68
CA HIS A 297 -23.69 17.30 -10.41
C HIS A 297 -24.34 16.23 -9.52
N TRP A 298 -24.96 16.64 -8.42
CA TRP A 298 -25.57 15.74 -7.43
C TRP A 298 -26.63 14.77 -8.00
N LEU A 299 -27.33 15.14 -9.08
CA LEU A 299 -28.46 14.39 -9.63
C LEU A 299 -28.08 13.34 -10.70
N THR A 300 -26.83 13.29 -11.16
CA THR A 300 -26.41 12.31 -12.17
C THR A 300 -25.94 11.01 -11.50
N PRO A 301 -26.61 9.87 -11.70
CA PRO A 301 -26.14 8.60 -11.16
C PRO A 301 -24.77 8.27 -11.78
N PHE A 302 -23.74 8.25 -10.94
CA PHE A 302 -22.39 7.95 -11.39
C PHE A 302 -22.26 6.46 -11.70
N SER A 303 -21.78 6.12 -12.90
CA SER A 303 -21.15 4.82 -13.14
C SER A 303 -19.76 4.82 -12.48
N SER A 304 -19.71 4.84 -11.15
CA SER A 304 -18.46 4.52 -10.45
C SER A 304 -18.17 3.05 -10.69
N HIS A 305 -16.91 2.69 -10.95
CA HIS A 305 -16.51 1.30 -10.99
C HIS A 305 -16.64 0.70 -9.58
N HIS A 306 -17.84 0.23 -9.24
CA HIS A 306 -18.16 -0.42 -7.97
C HIS A 306 -17.53 -1.82 -7.94
N ASN A 307 -16.20 -1.87 -7.89
CA ASN A 307 -15.48 -3.12 -7.74
C ASN A 307 -15.41 -3.48 -6.25
N VAL A 308 -16.47 -4.08 -5.73
CA VAL A 308 -16.55 -4.47 -4.31
C VAL A 308 -15.39 -5.40 -3.91
N LEU A 309 -14.91 -6.24 -4.84
CA LEU A 309 -13.76 -7.13 -4.61
C LEU A 309 -12.45 -6.38 -4.35
N SER A 310 -12.32 -5.12 -4.80
CA SER A 310 -11.12 -4.31 -4.58
C SER A 310 -11.01 -3.74 -3.16
N ILE A 311 -12.06 -3.86 -2.34
CA ILE A 311 -12.13 -3.29 -0.98
C ILE A 311 -12.60 -4.27 0.08
N MET A 312 -13.39 -5.30 -0.29
CA MET A 312 -13.88 -6.33 0.63
C MET A 312 -12.77 -6.92 1.50
N PRO A 313 -11.59 -7.33 0.96
CA PRO A 313 -10.51 -7.85 1.79
C PRO A 313 -9.99 -6.89 2.86
N PHE A 314 -9.87 -5.59 2.55
CA PHE A 314 -9.45 -4.59 3.53
C PHE A 314 -10.50 -4.39 4.62
N ILE A 315 -11.79 -4.36 4.27
CA ILE A 315 -12.89 -4.24 5.25
C ILE A 315 -12.84 -5.43 6.22
N LEU A 316 -12.74 -6.65 5.70
CA LEU A 316 -12.66 -7.86 6.54
C LEU A 316 -11.39 -7.91 7.38
N LEU A 317 -10.25 -7.46 6.83
CA LEU A 317 -8.99 -7.41 7.57
C LEU A 317 -9.07 -6.40 8.72
N VAL A 318 -9.56 -5.19 8.46
CA VAL A 318 -9.75 -4.16 9.49
C VAL A 318 -10.78 -4.61 10.51
N GLU A 319 -11.85 -5.30 10.10
CA GLU A 319 -12.81 -5.90 11.01
C GLU A 319 -12.12 -6.89 11.95
N ASN A 320 -11.33 -7.85 11.45
CA ASN A 320 -10.58 -8.77 12.29
C ASN A 320 -9.66 -8.04 13.29
N LEU A 321 -8.93 -7.03 12.83
CA LEU A 321 -8.06 -6.20 13.66
C LEU A 321 -8.83 -5.42 14.73
N THR A 322 -10.00 -4.87 14.41
CA THR A 322 -10.85 -4.15 15.39
C THR A 322 -11.33 -5.05 16.53
N THR A 323 -11.24 -6.36 16.36
CA THR A 323 -11.66 -7.37 17.34
C THR A 323 -10.50 -7.91 18.17
N GLY A 324 -9.28 -7.42 17.92
CA GLY A 324 -8.08 -7.89 18.62
C GLY A 324 -7.52 -9.21 18.07
N LYS A 325 -8.01 -9.68 16.91
CA LYS A 325 -7.51 -10.91 16.30
C LYS A 325 -6.22 -10.64 15.51
N MET A 326 -5.16 -11.33 15.91
CA MET A 326 -3.87 -11.33 15.22
C MET A 326 -3.80 -12.48 14.22
N VAL A 327 -3.00 -12.33 13.17
CA VAL A 327 -2.68 -13.43 12.25
C VAL A 327 -2.08 -14.59 13.03
N PRO A 328 -2.60 -15.82 12.90
CA PRO A 328 -2.01 -16.99 13.52
C PRO A 328 -0.67 -17.34 12.90
N ARG A 329 0.22 -17.95 13.69
CA ARG A 329 1.52 -18.41 13.21
C ARG A 329 1.34 -19.49 12.14
N VAL A 330 2.09 -19.33 11.05
CA VAL A 330 2.01 -20.25 9.91
C VAL A 330 3.32 -21.04 9.83
N THR A 331 3.29 -22.31 10.25
CA THR A 331 4.50 -23.17 10.26
C THR A 331 4.64 -24.04 9.00
N GLY A 332 3.60 -24.12 8.16
CA GLY A 332 3.58 -24.96 6.95
C GLY A 332 3.91 -24.25 5.63
N ARG A 333 3.55 -24.87 4.50
CA ARG A 333 3.77 -24.36 3.13
C ARG A 333 3.19 -22.95 2.89
N MET A 334 2.14 -22.61 3.62
CA MET A 334 1.44 -21.33 3.56
C MET A 334 2.36 -20.14 3.95
N LYS A 335 3.40 -20.36 4.76
CA LYS A 335 4.43 -19.34 5.08
C LYS A 335 5.18 -18.88 3.84
N HIS A 336 5.53 -19.83 2.96
CA HIS A 336 6.21 -19.51 1.72
C HIS A 336 5.31 -18.70 0.82
N LEU A 337 4.00 -18.99 0.79
CA LEU A 337 3.04 -18.21 0.01
C LEU A 337 2.92 -16.76 0.51
N THR A 338 2.83 -16.51 1.83
CA THR A 338 2.91 -15.14 2.38
C THR A 338 4.20 -14.44 1.94
N SER A 339 5.33 -15.16 2.00
CA SER A 339 6.63 -14.60 1.62
C SER A 339 6.73 -14.30 0.13
N VAL A 340 6.14 -15.13 -0.73
CA VAL A 340 6.09 -14.96 -2.19
C VAL A 340 5.18 -13.81 -2.56
N LEU A 341 3.99 -13.68 -1.96
CA LEU A 341 3.08 -12.58 -2.25
C LEU A 341 3.67 -11.22 -1.88
N LEU A 342 4.27 -11.09 -0.68
CA LEU A 342 4.91 -9.85 -0.25
C LEU A 342 6.13 -9.52 -1.12
N PHE A 343 6.96 -10.52 -1.45
CA PHE A 343 8.14 -10.30 -2.30
C PHE A 343 7.78 -10.01 -3.76
N GLY A 344 6.79 -10.71 -4.31
CA GLY A 344 6.27 -10.48 -5.65
C GLY A 344 5.67 -9.08 -5.78
N THR A 345 4.95 -8.62 -4.75
CA THR A 345 4.46 -7.23 -4.69
C THR A 345 5.61 -6.23 -4.65
N ALA A 346 6.69 -6.50 -3.89
CA ALA A 346 7.88 -5.65 -3.86
C ALA A 346 8.55 -5.56 -5.25
N ILE A 347 8.75 -6.69 -5.92
CA ILE A 347 9.33 -6.75 -7.27
C ILE A 347 8.44 -5.99 -8.26
N TYR A 348 7.13 -6.24 -8.24
CA TYR A 348 6.19 -5.55 -9.13
C TYR A 348 6.20 -4.04 -8.88
N ALA A 349 6.19 -3.61 -7.61
CA ALA A 349 6.25 -2.20 -7.25
C ALA A 349 7.53 -1.53 -7.74
N ALA A 350 8.67 -2.23 -7.69
CA ALA A 350 9.94 -1.70 -8.17
C ALA A 350 10.00 -1.56 -9.70
N ILE A 351 9.50 -2.56 -10.42
CA ILE A 351 9.67 -2.68 -11.87
C ILE A 351 8.57 -1.92 -12.61
N TYR A 352 7.31 -2.17 -12.23
CA TYR A 352 6.12 -1.69 -12.93
C TYR A 352 5.34 -0.63 -12.15
N GLY A 353 5.63 -0.43 -10.86
CA GLY A 353 4.82 0.42 -10.01
C GLY A 353 4.78 1.89 -10.43
N VAL A 354 5.80 2.39 -11.14
CA VAL A 354 5.86 3.78 -11.61
C VAL A 354 4.91 4.02 -12.79
N SER A 355 4.83 3.05 -13.71
CA SER A 355 4.01 3.11 -14.93
C SER A 355 2.58 2.61 -14.69
N TYR A 356 2.42 1.60 -13.83
CA TYR A 356 1.16 0.92 -13.53
C TYR A 356 0.81 1.05 -12.04
N ALA A 357 0.86 2.27 -11.49
CA ALA A 357 0.62 2.54 -10.07
C ALA A 357 -0.76 2.05 -9.60
N TYR A 358 -1.78 2.07 -10.47
CA TYR A 358 -3.12 1.58 -10.15
C TYR A 358 -3.17 0.08 -9.80
N MET A 359 -2.23 -0.73 -10.31
CA MET A 359 -2.12 -2.16 -9.98
C MET A 359 -1.63 -2.42 -8.56
N LEU A 360 -0.92 -1.46 -7.95
CA LEU A 360 -0.39 -1.60 -6.60
C LEU A 360 -1.51 -1.76 -5.56
N HIS A 361 -2.63 -1.04 -5.74
CA HIS A 361 -3.82 -1.23 -4.89
C HIS A 361 -4.32 -2.67 -4.95
N TYR A 362 -4.44 -3.25 -6.14
CA TYR A 362 -4.93 -4.62 -6.33
C TYR A 362 -3.98 -5.67 -5.74
N LEU A 363 -2.66 -5.48 -5.85
CA LEU A 363 -1.67 -6.38 -5.26
C LEU A 363 -1.70 -6.34 -3.73
N VAL A 364 -1.81 -5.15 -3.13
CA VAL A 364 -1.94 -5.04 -1.68
C VAL A 364 -3.31 -5.58 -1.21
N ASN A 365 -4.37 -5.39 -1.99
CA ASN A 365 -5.67 -6.02 -1.74
C ASN A 365 -5.60 -7.55 -1.78
N LEU A 366 -4.80 -8.13 -2.69
CA LEU A 366 -4.53 -9.56 -2.73
C LEU A 366 -3.79 -10.04 -1.47
N ILE A 367 -2.81 -9.27 -0.99
CA ILE A 367 -2.15 -9.55 0.30
C ILE A 367 -3.17 -9.49 1.44
N ALA A 368 -4.05 -8.49 1.48
CA ALA A 368 -5.10 -8.39 2.49
C ALA A 368 -6.06 -9.59 2.43
N ALA A 369 -6.47 -10.01 1.23
CA ALA A 369 -7.32 -11.18 1.02
C ALA A 369 -6.65 -12.45 1.54
N TRP A 370 -5.36 -12.62 1.24
CA TRP A 370 -4.56 -13.72 1.73
C TRP A 370 -4.48 -13.73 3.27
N LEU A 371 -4.26 -12.58 3.90
CA LEU A 371 -4.24 -12.49 5.36
C LEU A 371 -5.61 -12.85 5.96
N VAL A 372 -6.72 -12.43 5.34
CA VAL A 372 -8.07 -12.83 5.77
C VAL A 372 -8.28 -14.34 5.65
N VAL A 373 -7.79 -14.96 4.57
CA VAL A 373 -7.83 -16.43 4.42
C VAL A 373 -7.06 -17.10 5.56
N ILE A 374 -5.87 -16.62 5.91
CA ILE A 374 -5.10 -17.18 7.03
C ILE A 374 -5.88 -17.06 8.36
N HIS A 375 -6.53 -15.93 8.62
CA HIS A 375 -7.39 -15.80 9.81
C HIS A 375 -8.53 -16.83 9.78
N SER A 376 -9.15 -17.05 8.62
CA SER A 376 -10.25 -18.02 8.47
C SER A 376 -9.82 -19.49 8.58
N THR A 377 -8.54 -19.83 8.34
CA THR A 377 -8.08 -21.21 8.48
C THR A 377 -7.96 -21.67 9.93
N ASN A 378 -7.89 -20.73 10.88
CA ASN A 378 -7.75 -21.04 12.30
C ASN A 378 -9.05 -20.83 13.08
N ASP A 379 -9.93 -19.96 12.56
CA ASP A 379 -11.30 -19.80 13.06
C ASP A 379 -12.24 -20.73 12.27
N ASN A 380 -12.92 -21.67 12.93
CA ASN A 380 -14.07 -22.34 12.31
C ASN A 380 -15.10 -21.27 11.92
N TRP A 381 -15.14 -20.92 10.63
CA TRP A 381 -16.08 -19.95 10.09
C TRP A 381 -17.51 -20.32 10.51
N PRO A 382 -18.41 -19.35 10.79
CA PRO A 382 -19.79 -19.60 11.20
C PRO A 382 -20.68 -20.23 10.10
N LEU A 383 -20.11 -20.95 9.13
CA LEU A 383 -20.87 -21.88 8.28
C LEU A 383 -21.46 -23.03 9.11
N ALA A 384 -20.79 -23.44 10.20
CA ALA A 384 -21.41 -24.29 11.24
C ALA A 384 -22.52 -23.56 12.04
N GLY A 385 -22.52 -22.23 11.99
CA GLY A 385 -23.61 -21.39 12.48
C GLY A 385 -24.84 -21.42 11.55
N PHE A 386 -24.65 -21.62 10.25
CA PHE A 386 -25.74 -21.77 9.29
C PHE A 386 -26.43 -23.14 9.41
N SER A 387 -25.68 -24.22 9.67
CA SER A 387 -26.28 -25.52 9.97
C SER A 387 -27.07 -25.50 11.29
N SER A 388 -26.54 -24.86 12.34
CA SER A 388 -27.29 -24.70 13.61
C SER A 388 -28.50 -23.75 13.52
N ILE A 389 -28.57 -22.87 12.52
CA ILE A 389 -29.79 -22.07 12.22
C ILE A 389 -30.86 -22.96 11.57
N PHE A 390 -30.48 -23.90 10.71
CA PHE A 390 -31.43 -24.88 10.14
C PHE A 390 -31.86 -25.94 11.17
N GLU A 391 -30.96 -26.29 12.09
CA GLU A 391 -31.21 -27.33 13.10
C GLU A 391 -32.03 -26.81 14.30
N ASN A 392 -31.85 -25.55 14.72
CA ASN A 392 -32.68 -24.95 15.78
C ASN A 392 -34.14 -24.68 15.34
N ASN A 393 -34.39 -24.45 14.04
CA ASN A 393 -35.76 -24.29 13.54
C ASN A 393 -36.56 -25.61 13.53
N HIS A 394 -35.89 -26.77 13.67
CA HIS A 394 -36.58 -28.06 13.76
C HIS A 394 -36.94 -28.49 15.19
N LEU A 395 -36.35 -27.88 16.22
CA LEU A 395 -36.53 -28.28 17.63
C LEU A 395 -37.57 -27.45 18.40
N GLU A 396 -37.97 -26.27 17.91
CA GLU A 396 -39.01 -25.44 18.56
C GLU A 396 -40.45 -25.94 18.33
N GLY A 397 -40.67 -26.95 17.48
CA GLY A 397 -42.00 -27.50 17.18
C GLY A 397 -42.57 -28.51 18.17
N ARG A 398 -41.84 -28.94 19.22
CA ARG A 398 -42.24 -30.13 20.01
C ARG A 398 -42.25 -29.99 21.53
N LYS A 399 -42.67 -28.83 22.06
CA LYS A 399 -43.05 -28.71 23.48
C LYS A 399 -44.34 -27.90 23.68
N ARG A 400 -45.49 -28.55 23.48
CA ARG A 400 -46.70 -28.24 24.27
C ARG A 400 -47.73 -29.37 24.18
N GLY A 401 -47.65 -30.30 25.12
CA GLY A 401 -48.73 -31.23 25.46
C GLY A 401 -48.70 -31.42 26.97
N LYS A 402 -49.47 -30.60 27.69
CA LYS A 402 -49.83 -30.85 29.08
C LYS A 402 -51.16 -31.60 29.07
N THR A 403 -51.16 -32.83 29.57
CA THR A 403 -52.35 -33.46 30.16
C THR A 403 -52.59 -32.83 31.54
N PRO A 404 -53.85 -32.80 31.99
CA PRO A 404 -54.31 -33.86 32.90
C PRO A 404 -55.28 -34.85 32.24
#